data_AF-A0A0H5SLD9-F1
#
_entry.id   AF-A0A0H5SLD9-F1
#
_cell.length_a   1.000
_cell.length_b   1.000
_cell.length_c   1.000
_cell.angle_alpha   90.00
_cell.angle_beta   90.00
_cell.angle_gamma   90.00
#
_symmetry.space_group_name_H-M   'P 1'
#
loop_
_entity.id
_entity.type
_entity.pdbx_description
1 polymer ?
#
loop_
_entity_poly.entity_id
_entity_poly.type
_entity_poly.pdbx_seq_one_letter_code
_entity_poly.pdbx_strand_id
1 'polypeptide(L)'
;MTYSNKKYNAIAEGKLKLDKRFCRKCLTEGFSDKEYYKTISNYISNIPEELKTPEDIYAARLESCSKCQYLMNGLCRLCGCFVEIRAASIKNYCPNKIPYW
;
A
#
# COMPACT_ATOMS: atom_id res chain seq x y z
N MET A 1 1.74 -6.10 -25.40
CA MET A 1 1.56 -4.81 -24.70
C MET A 1 0.57 -3.94 -25.48
N THR A 2 -0.75 -3.98 -25.22
CA THR A 2 -1.69 -2.94 -25.74
C THR A 2 -3.13 -3.04 -25.21
N TYR A 3 -3.54 -4.12 -24.55
CA TYR A 3 -4.94 -4.29 -24.14
C TYR A 3 -5.41 -3.31 -23.05
N SER A 4 -4.47 -2.77 -22.26
CA SER A 4 -4.75 -1.84 -21.15
C SER A 4 -5.09 -0.42 -21.65
N ASN A 5 -4.41 0.06 -22.71
CA ASN A 5 -4.47 1.46 -23.14
C ASN A 5 -5.84 1.88 -23.70
N LYS A 6 -6.57 0.97 -24.35
CA LYS A 6 -7.85 1.32 -24.99
C LYS A 6 -8.92 1.75 -23.98
N LYS A 7 -8.93 1.11 -22.81
CA LYS A 7 -9.86 1.45 -21.72
C LYS A 7 -9.48 2.77 -21.05
N TYR A 8 -8.20 3.00 -20.76
CA TYR A 8 -7.75 4.25 -20.13
C TYR A 8 -7.89 5.45 -21.08
N ASN A 9 -7.66 5.29 -22.37
CA ASN A 9 -7.90 6.35 -23.37
C ASN A 9 -9.39 6.69 -23.47
N ALA A 10 -10.28 5.70 -23.47
CA ALA A 10 -11.73 5.94 -23.45
C ALA A 10 -12.20 6.65 -22.16
N ILE A 11 -11.54 6.43 -21.03
CA ILE A 11 -11.79 7.15 -19.78
C ILE A 11 -11.29 8.60 -19.89
N ALA A 12 -10.08 8.81 -20.41
CA ALA A 12 -9.49 10.14 -20.58
C ALA A 12 -10.28 11.01 -21.59
N GLU A 13 -10.84 10.39 -22.63
CA GLU A 13 -11.72 11.03 -23.61
C GLU A 13 -13.17 11.21 -23.12
N GLY A 14 -13.48 10.86 -21.86
CA GLY A 14 -14.81 11.00 -21.27
C GLY A 14 -15.86 10.01 -21.80
N LYS A 15 -15.46 9.07 -22.67
CA LYS A 15 -16.33 8.08 -23.30
C LYS A 15 -16.67 6.90 -22.39
N LEU A 16 -15.96 6.74 -21.27
CA LEU A 16 -16.19 5.67 -20.30
C LEU A 16 -15.98 6.19 -18.87
N LYS A 17 -16.97 6.02 -17.98
CA LYS A 17 -16.79 6.35 -16.56
C LYS A 17 -15.91 5.30 -15.88
N LEU A 18 -14.94 5.75 -15.08
CA LEU A 18 -14.09 4.87 -14.30
C LEU A 18 -14.96 4.18 -13.25
N ASP A 19 -15.15 2.87 -13.40
CA ASP A 19 -15.90 2.05 -12.45
C ASP A 19 -15.26 2.17 -11.07
N LYS A 20 -15.97 2.82 -10.13
CA LYS A 20 -15.57 2.92 -8.72
C LYS A 20 -15.69 1.52 -8.10
N ARG A 21 -14.69 0.68 -8.35
CA ARG A 21 -14.56 -0.62 -7.69
C ARG A 21 -14.38 -0.40 -6.20
N PHE A 22 -15.44 -0.63 -5.44
CA PHE A 22 -15.39 -0.63 -3.98
C PHE A 22 -15.03 -2.03 -3.47
N CYS A 23 -14.22 -2.10 -2.43
CA CYS A 23 -13.89 -3.38 -1.79
C CYS A 23 -15.18 -3.95 -1.18
N ARG A 24 -15.64 -5.11 -1.64
CA ARG A 24 -16.88 -5.74 -1.18
C ARG A 24 -16.74 -6.53 0.13
N LYS A 25 -15.65 -6.33 0.88
CA LYS A 25 -15.30 -7.07 2.11
C LYS A 25 -15.59 -8.57 1.97
N CYS A 26 -14.67 -9.32 1.36
CA CYS A 26 -14.86 -10.74 1.04
C CYS A 26 -14.99 -11.67 2.26
N LEU A 27 -14.67 -11.20 3.47
CA LEU A 27 -14.79 -11.98 4.71
C LEU A 27 -15.53 -11.17 5.78
N THR A 28 -16.67 -11.67 6.26
CA THR A 28 -17.44 -11.09 7.37
C THR A 28 -16.71 -11.23 8.71
N GLU A 29 -16.02 -12.36 8.91
CA GLU A 29 -15.16 -12.68 10.07
C GLU A 29 -13.69 -12.32 9.81
N GLY A 30 -13.42 -11.05 9.48
CA GLY A 30 -12.04 -10.52 9.44
C GLY A 30 -11.56 -10.11 10.84
N PHE A 31 -10.26 -9.87 10.98
CA PHE A 31 -9.72 -9.26 12.20
C PHE A 31 -10.43 -7.93 12.51
N SER A 32 -10.67 -7.67 13.79
CA SER A 32 -11.05 -6.34 14.25
C SER A 32 -9.91 -5.35 13.99
N ASP A 33 -10.23 -4.06 13.85
CA ASP A 33 -9.22 -3.01 13.69
C ASP A 33 -8.15 -3.09 14.78
N LYS A 34 -8.55 -3.41 16.03
CA LYS A 34 -7.63 -3.58 17.16
C LYS A 34 -6.65 -4.74 16.97
N GLU A 35 -7.10 -5.87 16.47
CA GLU A 35 -6.24 -7.02 16.19
C GLU A 35 -5.31 -6.76 15.00
N TYR A 36 -5.80 -6.03 14.00
CA TYR A 36 -4.97 -5.51 12.90
C TYR A 36 -3.83 -4.66 13.44
N TYR A 37 -4.12 -3.60 14.18
CA TYR A 37 -3.10 -2.71 14.73
C TYR A 37 -2.08 -3.47 15.59
N LYS A 38 -2.56 -4.34 16.49
CA LYS A 38 -1.68 -5.16 17.35
C LYS A 38 -0.73 -6.02 16.52
N THR A 39 -1.22 -6.64 15.45
CA THR A 39 -0.41 -7.51 14.58
C THR A 39 0.67 -6.71 13.86
N ILE A 40 0.33 -5.53 13.32
CA ILE A 40 1.29 -4.65 12.64
C ILE A 40 2.35 -4.14 13.61
N SER A 41 1.95 -3.60 14.76
CA SER A 41 2.87 -3.09 15.76
C SER A 41 3.81 -4.18 16.28
N ASN A 42 3.29 -5.39 16.54
CA ASN A 42 4.12 -6.52 16.95
C ASN A 42 5.14 -6.91 15.86
N TYR A 43 4.77 -6.86 14.58
CA TYR A 43 5.72 -7.18 13.52
C TYR A 43 6.85 -6.15 13.47
N ILE A 44 6.51 -4.86 13.52
CA ILE A 44 7.48 -3.75 13.49
C ILE A 44 8.41 -3.79 14.70
N SER A 45 7.88 -4.08 15.90
CA SER A 45 8.69 -4.15 17.12
C SER A 45 9.71 -5.30 17.10
N ASN A 46 9.43 -6.37 16.34
CA ASN A 46 10.31 -7.52 16.19
C ASN A 46 11.33 -7.39 15.04
N ILE A 47 11.31 -6.30 14.28
CA ILE A 47 12.37 -6.02 13.29
C ILE A 47 13.68 -5.76 14.06
N PRO A 48 14.80 -6.43 13.75
CA PRO A 48 16.10 -6.13 14.35
C PRO A 48 16.47 -4.67 14.16
N GLU A 49 17.08 -4.04 15.16
CA GLU A 49 17.33 -2.59 15.16
C GLU A 49 18.21 -2.16 13.98
N GLU A 50 19.21 -2.96 13.61
CA GLU A 50 20.06 -2.76 12.44
C GLU A 50 19.32 -2.89 11.11
N LEU A 51 18.11 -3.45 11.13
CA LEU A 51 17.22 -3.57 9.97
C LEU A 51 16.07 -2.57 10.02
N LYS A 52 15.92 -1.79 11.10
CA LYS A 52 14.88 -0.78 11.21
C LYS A 52 15.28 0.48 10.47
N THR A 53 14.27 1.06 9.84
CA THR A 53 14.39 2.34 9.16
C THR A 53 14.45 3.44 10.21
N PRO A 54 15.37 4.41 10.08
CA PRO A 54 15.36 5.60 10.92
C PRO A 54 14.00 6.29 10.90
N GLU A 55 13.60 6.86 12.03
CA GLU A 55 12.22 7.37 12.23
C GLU A 55 11.82 8.45 11.21
N ASP A 56 12.75 9.34 10.84
CA ASP A 56 12.54 10.38 9.84
C ASP A 56 12.28 9.79 8.45
N ILE A 57 13.06 8.77 8.05
CA ILE A 57 12.87 8.06 6.79
C ILE A 57 11.57 7.24 6.84
N TYR A 58 11.26 6.60 7.96
CA TYR A 58 10.02 5.85 8.14
C TYR A 58 8.80 6.75 7.95
N ALA A 59 8.78 7.92 8.60
CA ALA A 59 7.73 8.92 8.46
C ALA A 59 7.60 9.41 7.00
N ALA A 60 8.70 9.70 6.32
CA ALA A 60 8.70 10.14 4.92
C ALA A 60 8.14 9.05 3.97
N ARG A 61 8.49 7.78 4.19
CA ARG A 61 7.95 6.63 3.43
C ARG A 61 6.45 6.48 3.64
N LEU A 62 5.96 6.65 4.87
CA LEU A 62 4.52 6.61 5.17
C LEU A 62 3.77 7.79 4.56
N GLU A 63 4.33 8.99 4.60
CA GLU A 63 3.74 10.17 3.94
C GLU A 63 3.62 9.96 2.42
N SER A 64 4.63 9.33 1.82
CA SER A 64 4.59 8.97 0.40
C SER A 64 3.50 7.92 0.11
N CYS A 65 3.32 6.94 1.01
CA CYS A 65 2.25 5.94 0.90
C CYS A 65 0.86 6.53 1.12
N SER A 66 0.68 7.50 2.02
CA SER A 66 -0.64 8.10 2.33
C SER A 66 -1.25 8.83 1.14
N LYS A 67 -0.39 9.36 0.25
CA LYS A 67 -0.76 10.02 -1.01
C LYS A 67 -0.80 9.06 -2.21
N CYS A 68 -0.41 7.80 -2.02
CA CYS A 68 -0.27 6.83 -3.11
C CYS A 68 -1.62 6.26 -3.53
N GLN A 69 -1.93 6.36 -4.83
CA GLN A 69 -3.16 5.80 -5.40
C GLN A 69 -3.32 4.29 -5.17
N TYR A 70 -2.24 3.56 -4.89
CA TYR A 70 -2.28 2.11 -4.66
C TYR A 70 -2.51 1.73 -3.19
N LEU A 71 -2.50 2.67 -2.24
CA LEU A 71 -2.84 2.41 -0.85
C LEU A 71 -4.33 2.07 -0.71
N MET A 72 -4.65 0.99 0.01
CA MET A 72 -6.02 0.60 0.33
C MET A 72 -6.03 -0.14 1.67
N ASN A 73 -6.71 0.42 2.67
CA ASN A 73 -6.85 -0.16 4.01
C ASN A 73 -5.49 -0.59 4.62
N GLY A 74 -4.48 0.30 4.56
CA GLY A 74 -3.12 0.01 5.05
C GLY A 74 -2.28 -0.91 4.16
N LEU A 75 -2.84 -1.47 3.08
CA LEU A 75 -2.16 -2.38 2.16
C LEU A 75 -1.75 -1.68 0.86
N CYS A 76 -0.55 -1.99 0.36
CA CYS A 76 -0.13 -1.60 -0.97
C CYS A 76 -0.71 -2.56 -2.01
N ARG A 77 -1.56 -2.11 -2.92
CA ARG A 77 -2.17 -2.97 -3.96
C ARG A 77 -1.21 -3.45 -5.05
N LEU A 78 0.03 -2.95 -5.09
CA LEU A 78 1.05 -3.45 -6.02
C LEU A 78 1.71 -4.74 -5.50
N CYS A 79 1.96 -4.85 -4.19
CA CYS A 79 2.66 -6.00 -3.61
C CYS A 79 1.83 -6.80 -2.59
N GLY A 80 0.71 -6.27 -2.12
CA GLY A 80 -0.15 -6.91 -1.12
C GLY A 80 0.36 -6.80 0.33
N CYS A 81 1.44 -6.06 0.61
CA CYS A 81 1.97 -5.90 1.96
C CYS A 81 1.38 -4.68 2.69
N PHE A 82 1.40 -4.72 4.02
CA PHE A 82 1.15 -3.54 4.85
C PHE A 82 2.24 -2.49 4.66
N VAL A 83 1.82 -1.25 4.42
CA VAL A 83 2.77 -0.16 4.14
C VAL A 83 3.64 0.16 5.35
N GLU A 84 3.10 0.06 6.57
CA GLU A 84 3.83 0.28 7.82
C GLU A 84 4.95 -0.75 7.99
N ILE A 85 4.64 -2.04 7.89
CA ILE A 85 5.66 -3.11 7.96
C ILE A 85 6.73 -2.91 6.88
N ARG A 86 6.31 -2.60 5.65
CA ARG A 86 7.24 -2.46 4.55
C ARG A 86 8.14 -1.25 4.74
N ALA A 87 7.59 -0.11 5.14
CA ALA A 87 8.34 1.13 5.37
C ALA A 87 9.31 1.01 6.56
N ALA A 88 8.98 0.18 7.56
CA ALA A 88 9.77 0.03 8.79
C ALA A 88 11.11 -0.69 8.59
N SER A 89 11.33 -1.42 7.49
CA SER A 89 12.61 -2.11 7.24
C SER A 89 13.47 -1.42 6.17
N ILE A 90 14.77 -1.23 6.46
CA ILE A 90 15.71 -0.59 5.52
C ILE A 90 15.90 -1.37 4.22
N LYS A 91 15.72 -2.70 4.27
CA LYS A 91 15.88 -3.59 3.12
C LYS A 91 14.75 -3.47 2.11
N ASN A 92 13.64 -2.86 2.52
CA ASN A 92 12.47 -2.70 1.67
C ASN A 92 12.51 -1.39 0.89
N TYR A 93 11.87 -1.43 -0.27
CA TYR A 93 11.68 -0.31 -1.19
C TYR A 93 10.23 -0.30 -1.72
N CYS A 94 9.80 0.83 -2.27
CA CYS A 94 8.50 0.95 -2.92
C CYS A 94 8.41 -0.02 -4.12
N PRO A 95 7.39 -0.90 -4.21
CA PRO A 95 7.28 -1.90 -5.29
C PRO A 95 6.86 -1.31 -6.64
N ASN A 96 6.71 0.01 -6.76
CA ASN A 96 6.41 0.65 -8.03
C ASN A 96 7.62 0.54 -8.97
N LYS A 97 7.36 0.44 -10.28
CA LYS A 97 8.40 0.46 -11.32
C LYS A 97 9.29 1.70 -11.21
N ILE A 98 8.69 2.85 -10.87
CA ILE A 98 9.40 4.05 -10.44
C ILE A 98 9.11 4.22 -8.95
N PRO A 99 10.04 3.82 -8.06
CA PRO A 99 9.82 3.90 -6.62
C PRO A 99 9.51 5.33 -6.17
N TYR A 100 8.50 5.47 -5.29
CA TYR A 100 8.24 6.74 -4.63
C TYR A 100 9.18 7.00 -3.45
N TRP A 101 9.82 5.94 -2.95
CA TRP A 101 10.78 5.91 -1.86
C TRP A 101 11.55 4.58 -1.87
#